data_AF-A0A9Q2CDC2-F1
#
_entry.id   AF-A0A9Q2CDC2-F1
#
_cell.length_a   1.000
_cell.length_b   1.000
_cell.length_c   1.000
_cell.angle_alpha   90.00
_cell.angle_beta   90.00
_cell.angle_gamma   90.00
#
_symmetry.space_group_name_H-M   'P 1'
#
loop_
_entity.id
_entity.type
_entity.pdbx_description
1 polymer ?
#
loop_
_entity_poly.entity_id
_entity_poly.type
_entity_poly.pdbx_seq_one_letter_code
_entity_poly.pdbx_strand_id
1 'polypeptide(L)'
;MEGPRALLEAAKAKGIPFVSVERTWFGDGLMLIPDQNCLALDEVGRVVAEYKDKPLTEGQARAVASLLAARFMRTNTLEWRAYNLNAESLAWPAQSNGLKLLITPSSLNEFDGHPDWRTKWPNQIAALDFLFDHLKLDPASCILRCHPNWGEKIGLRDGGLAEKMYTEWALRRGVHVIGSKERASTLSLIAQADAVVVNGGSAAFEAGALGKQVIALGTSIYQTAGFQVQLYGPDDVDNLSLIGRQTPDEIARLVLRFAYAFNFRFNQYVGDVRARTTTQYAYNPEPDGSRLERLLETRHIEADDTTFASDCTEEDRVLQLLHDRRWAELSETTKPIPHTYRSVHRRGVFRYLDAVRERMAIGDR
;
A
#
# COMPACT_ATOMS: atom_id res chain seq x y z
N MET A 1 17.72 -10.76 -7.32
CA MET A 1 18.54 -9.61 -7.75
C MET A 1 19.77 -9.54 -6.85
N GLU A 2 20.96 -9.87 -7.35
CA GLU A 2 22.18 -9.89 -6.52
C GLU A 2 22.99 -8.59 -6.64
N GLY A 3 22.94 -7.92 -7.80
CA GLY A 3 23.72 -6.70 -8.07
C GLY A 3 23.44 -5.54 -7.11
N PRO A 4 22.19 -5.03 -7.01
CA PRO A 4 21.85 -3.97 -6.06
C PRO A 4 22.20 -4.33 -4.62
N ARG A 5 21.91 -5.57 -4.19
CA ARG A 5 22.25 -6.06 -2.85
C ARG A 5 23.76 -6.00 -2.59
N ALA A 6 24.59 -6.47 -3.52
CA ALA A 6 26.04 -6.43 -3.38
C ALA A 6 26.56 -4.99 -3.27
N LEU A 7 25.98 -4.03 -4.00
CA LEU A 7 26.31 -2.61 -3.89
C LEU A 7 25.97 -2.04 -2.51
N LEU A 8 24.78 -2.36 -1.97
CA LEU A 8 24.37 -1.91 -0.65
C LEU A 8 25.30 -2.47 0.44
N GLU A 9 25.60 -3.78 0.40
CA GLU A 9 26.50 -4.41 1.36
C GLU A 9 27.94 -3.85 1.28
N ALA A 10 28.43 -3.59 0.06
CA ALA A 10 29.74 -2.98 -0.13
C ALA A 10 29.80 -1.54 0.41
N ALA A 11 28.76 -0.73 0.16
CA ALA A 11 28.66 0.63 0.69
C ALA A 11 28.65 0.62 2.22
N LYS A 12 27.82 -0.25 2.84
CA LYS A 12 27.78 -0.45 4.29
C LYS A 12 29.15 -0.86 4.84
N ALA A 13 29.80 -1.85 4.24
CA ALA A 13 31.12 -2.33 4.67
C ALA A 13 32.23 -1.26 4.56
N LYS A 14 32.05 -0.27 3.67
CA LYS A 14 32.99 0.85 3.50
C LYS A 14 32.58 2.12 4.24
N GLY A 15 31.44 2.11 4.94
CA GLY A 15 30.90 3.29 5.61
C GLY A 15 30.54 4.43 4.67
N ILE A 16 30.25 4.13 3.39
CA ILE A 16 29.85 5.10 2.39
C ILE A 16 28.33 5.32 2.52
N PRO A 17 27.87 6.55 2.83
CA PRO A 17 26.44 6.84 2.86
C PRO A 17 25.81 6.63 1.48
N PHE A 18 24.61 6.09 1.45
CA PHE A 18 23.83 5.97 0.22
C PHE A 18 22.35 6.19 0.47
N VAL A 19 21.61 6.44 -0.59
CA VAL A 19 20.15 6.52 -0.58
C VAL A 19 19.62 5.57 -1.64
N SER A 20 18.74 4.66 -1.25
CA SER A 20 17.95 3.93 -2.22
C SER A 20 16.77 4.79 -2.68
N VAL A 21 16.46 4.69 -3.97
CA VAL A 21 15.40 5.47 -4.62
C VAL A 21 14.43 4.52 -5.27
N GLU A 22 13.14 4.74 -5.01
CA GLU A 22 12.05 4.01 -5.64
C GLU A 22 10.89 4.97 -5.95
N ARG A 23 10.00 4.55 -6.86
CA ARG A 23 8.76 5.29 -7.12
C ARG A 23 7.88 5.30 -5.88
N THR A 24 7.11 6.38 -5.72
CA THR A 24 6.10 6.44 -4.67
C THR A 24 4.87 5.61 -5.05
N TRP A 25 4.04 5.31 -4.06
CA TRP A 25 2.85 4.48 -4.27
C TRP A 25 1.83 5.14 -5.21
N PHE A 26 1.58 6.44 -5.05
CA PHE A 26 0.64 7.22 -5.86
C PHE A 26 1.31 8.21 -6.82
N GLY A 27 2.57 7.99 -7.16
CA GLY A 27 3.25 8.61 -8.30
C GLY A 27 4.05 9.88 -7.97
N ASP A 28 3.48 10.85 -7.25
CA ASP A 28 4.17 12.11 -6.96
C ASP A 28 5.27 11.95 -5.89
N GLY A 29 6.35 12.74 -5.97
CA GLY A 29 7.50 12.67 -5.08
C GLY A 29 8.50 11.55 -5.41
N LEU A 30 9.43 11.32 -4.48
CA LEU A 30 10.42 10.24 -4.53
C LEU A 30 10.42 9.48 -3.19
N MET A 31 10.44 8.15 -3.24
CA MET A 31 10.68 7.34 -2.06
C MET A 31 12.19 7.21 -1.88
N LEU A 32 12.73 7.89 -0.86
CA LEU A 32 14.16 7.95 -0.57
C LEU A 32 14.43 7.29 0.77
N ILE A 33 15.24 6.24 0.83
CA ILE A 33 15.59 5.57 2.08
C ILE A 33 17.11 5.57 2.28
N PRO A 34 17.63 6.25 3.33
CA PRO A 34 19.06 6.35 3.58
C PRO A 34 19.60 5.04 4.18
N ASP A 35 20.79 4.63 3.74
CA ASP A 35 21.56 3.48 4.23
C ASP A 35 20.82 2.13 4.27
N GLN A 36 19.68 2.01 3.57
CA GLN A 36 18.86 0.81 3.55
C GLN A 36 18.28 0.52 2.16
N ASN A 37 17.75 -0.69 2.00
CA ASN A 37 17.02 -1.11 0.81
C ASN A 37 15.70 -0.32 0.68
N CYS A 38 15.18 -0.14 -0.53
CA CYS A 38 13.91 0.56 -0.76
C CYS A 38 12.68 -0.14 -0.15
N LEU A 39 12.84 -1.39 0.32
CA LEU A 39 11.83 -2.18 1.03
C LEU A 39 11.88 -2.01 2.55
N ALA A 40 12.83 -1.24 3.08
CA ALA A 40 12.95 -1.10 4.53
C ALA A 40 11.75 -0.39 5.17
N LEU A 41 11.39 -0.81 6.38
CA LEU A 41 10.20 -0.36 7.10
C LEU A 41 10.49 0.55 8.29
N ASP A 42 11.74 0.66 8.74
CA ASP A 42 12.09 1.38 9.99
C ASP A 42 11.72 2.87 9.93
N GLU A 43 12.25 3.60 8.94
CA GLU A 43 11.98 5.04 8.81
C GLU A 43 10.53 5.31 8.38
N VAL A 44 9.91 4.40 7.61
CA VAL A 44 8.48 4.44 7.30
C VAL A 44 7.68 4.40 8.60
N GLY A 45 7.97 3.39 9.43
CA GLY A 45 7.31 3.16 10.71
C GLY A 45 7.47 4.34 11.66
N ARG A 46 8.67 4.94 11.70
CA ARG A 46 8.96 6.13 12.52
C ARG A 46 8.12 7.34 12.10
N VAL A 47 8.12 7.70 10.82
CA VAL A 47 7.35 8.84 10.31
C VAL A 47 5.84 8.61 10.50
N VAL A 48 5.35 7.41 10.18
CA VAL A 48 3.93 7.08 10.38
C VAL A 48 3.54 7.16 11.87
N ALA A 49 4.36 6.62 12.77
CA ALA A 49 4.11 6.65 14.20
C ALA A 49 4.09 8.09 14.77
N GLU A 50 4.97 8.97 14.28
CA GLU A 50 5.03 10.36 14.72
C GLU A 50 3.74 11.14 14.38
N TYR A 51 3.08 10.78 13.28
CA TYR A 51 1.95 11.54 12.76
C TYR A 51 0.59 10.85 12.91
N LYS A 52 0.52 9.61 13.39
CA LYS A 52 -0.76 8.87 13.54
C LYS A 52 -1.77 9.60 14.47
N ASP A 53 -1.27 10.33 15.46
CA ASP A 53 -2.10 11.03 16.45
C ASP A 53 -2.29 12.52 16.13
N LYS A 54 -1.66 13.02 15.04
CA LYS A 54 -1.73 14.43 14.61
C LYS A 54 -2.88 14.62 13.60
N PRO A 55 -3.90 15.45 13.87
CA PRO A 55 -5.02 15.67 12.94
C PRO A 55 -4.59 16.26 11.61
N LEU A 56 -5.26 15.84 10.52
CA LEU A 56 -5.06 16.43 9.20
C LEU A 56 -5.82 17.76 9.05
N THR A 57 -5.24 18.70 8.31
CA THR A 57 -6.01 19.84 7.79
C THR A 57 -6.99 19.36 6.70
N GLU A 58 -7.99 20.18 6.37
CA GLU A 58 -8.98 19.82 5.34
C GLU A 58 -8.29 19.51 4.00
N GLY A 59 -7.28 20.32 3.61
CA GLY A 59 -6.53 20.09 2.37
C GLY A 59 -5.72 18.80 2.39
N GLN A 60 -5.13 18.44 3.54
CA GLN A 60 -4.39 17.19 3.70
C GLN A 60 -5.34 15.98 3.62
N ALA A 61 -6.46 16.02 4.34
CA ALA A 61 -7.47 14.96 4.35
C ALA A 61 -8.10 14.78 2.96
N ARG A 62 -8.41 15.87 2.24
CA ARG A 62 -8.93 15.82 0.87
C ARG A 62 -7.93 15.22 -0.12
N ALA A 63 -6.64 15.57 -0.01
CA ALA A 63 -5.61 15.04 -0.88
C ALA A 63 -5.55 13.50 -0.82
N VAL A 64 -5.59 12.90 0.38
CA VAL A 64 -5.58 11.43 0.52
C VAL A 64 -6.94 10.79 0.21
N ALA A 65 -8.05 11.45 0.55
CA ALA A 65 -9.37 10.98 0.19
C ALA A 65 -9.60 10.95 -1.32
N SER A 66 -8.96 11.86 -2.07
CA SER A 66 -8.94 11.85 -3.53
C SER A 66 -8.22 10.61 -4.10
N LEU A 67 -7.10 10.19 -3.48
CA LEU A 67 -6.40 8.95 -3.87
C LEU A 67 -7.28 7.72 -3.66
N LEU A 68 -8.01 7.66 -2.55
CA LEU A 68 -9.01 6.61 -2.29
C LEU A 68 -10.14 6.65 -3.31
N ALA A 69 -10.74 7.82 -3.53
CA ALA A 69 -11.82 8.02 -4.48
C ALA A 69 -11.41 7.57 -5.90
N ALA A 70 -10.18 7.86 -6.31
CA ALA A 70 -9.65 7.41 -7.60
C ALA A 70 -9.63 5.88 -7.73
N ARG A 71 -9.34 5.13 -6.67
CA ARG A 71 -9.45 3.66 -6.68
C ARG A 71 -10.89 3.18 -6.76
N PHE A 72 -11.79 3.76 -5.96
CA PHE A 72 -13.22 3.39 -5.99
C PHE A 72 -13.89 3.69 -7.34
N MET A 73 -13.47 4.77 -8.00
CA MET A 73 -13.94 5.17 -9.32
C MET A 73 -13.14 4.56 -10.48
N ARG A 74 -12.05 3.83 -10.19
CA ARG A 74 -11.15 3.22 -11.18
C ARG A 74 -10.49 4.23 -12.13
N THR A 75 -10.18 5.41 -11.61
CA THR A 75 -9.50 6.51 -12.33
C THR A 75 -8.05 6.69 -11.89
N ASN A 76 -7.52 5.80 -11.06
CA ASN A 76 -6.13 5.81 -10.60
C ASN A 76 -5.15 5.42 -11.72
N THR A 77 -4.60 6.40 -12.43
CA THR A 77 -3.69 6.20 -13.58
C THR A 77 -2.21 6.25 -13.24
N LEU A 78 -1.85 6.71 -12.03
CA LEU A 78 -0.47 6.88 -11.58
C LEU A 78 0.06 5.68 -10.77
N GLU A 79 -0.82 4.77 -10.39
CA GLU A 79 -0.42 3.49 -9.82
C GLU A 79 0.09 2.55 -10.91
N TRP A 80 1.04 1.68 -10.56
CA TRP A 80 1.70 0.77 -11.51
C TRP A 80 0.72 0.01 -12.40
N ARG A 81 -0.35 -0.53 -11.82
CA ARG A 81 -1.37 -1.29 -12.55
C ARG A 81 -2.72 -1.22 -11.84
N ALA A 82 -3.76 -0.92 -12.62
CA ALA A 82 -5.15 -1.10 -12.21
C ALA A 82 -5.62 -2.48 -12.70
N TYR A 83 -6.09 -3.33 -11.80
CA TYR A 83 -6.56 -4.67 -12.10
C TYR A 83 -8.09 -4.71 -12.19
N ASN A 84 -8.62 -5.67 -12.96
CA ASN A 84 -10.05 -5.92 -13.10
C ASN A 84 -10.88 -4.65 -13.37
N LEU A 85 -10.51 -3.88 -14.39
CA LEU A 85 -11.25 -2.66 -14.80
C LEU A 85 -12.74 -2.94 -15.08
N ASN A 86 -13.06 -4.17 -15.47
CA ASN A 86 -14.43 -4.64 -15.71
C ASN A 86 -14.99 -5.48 -14.54
N ALA A 87 -14.52 -5.26 -13.30
CA ALA A 87 -15.00 -6.03 -12.16
C ALA A 87 -16.48 -5.74 -11.88
N GLU A 88 -17.19 -6.79 -11.46
CA GLU A 88 -18.61 -6.80 -11.15
C GLU A 88 -18.83 -7.05 -9.66
N SER A 89 -19.87 -6.42 -9.11
CA SER A 89 -20.28 -6.65 -7.72
C SER A 89 -20.90 -8.04 -7.62
N LEU A 90 -20.44 -8.82 -6.65
CA LEU A 90 -20.97 -10.14 -6.32
C LEU A 90 -21.68 -10.06 -4.98
N ALA A 91 -22.84 -10.70 -4.83
CA ALA A 91 -23.41 -10.93 -3.51
C ALA A 91 -22.48 -11.85 -2.70
N TRP A 92 -22.39 -11.61 -1.39
CA TRP A 92 -21.64 -12.50 -0.51
C TRP A 92 -22.19 -13.95 -0.63
N PRO A 93 -21.37 -14.94 -1.01
CA PRO A 93 -21.82 -16.28 -1.34
C PRO A 93 -22.17 -17.14 -0.12
N ALA A 94 -21.95 -16.63 1.10
CA ALA A 94 -22.29 -17.33 2.34
C ALA A 94 -23.77 -17.20 2.71
N GLN A 95 -24.36 -18.31 3.19
CA GLN A 95 -25.67 -18.34 3.86
C GLN A 95 -25.56 -18.35 5.40
N SER A 96 -24.36 -18.21 5.94
CA SER A 96 -24.10 -18.28 7.38
C SER A 96 -24.21 -16.90 8.05
N ASN A 97 -24.55 -16.93 9.34
CA ASN A 97 -24.57 -15.77 10.23
C ASN A 97 -23.22 -15.54 10.95
N GLY A 98 -22.18 -16.31 10.61
CA GLY A 98 -20.83 -16.12 11.15
C GLY A 98 -20.14 -14.87 10.58
N LEU A 99 -19.05 -14.43 11.24
CA LEU A 99 -18.23 -13.29 10.83
C LEU A 99 -17.84 -13.38 9.35
N LYS A 100 -18.23 -12.38 8.55
CA LYS A 100 -17.89 -12.30 7.13
C LYS A 100 -16.44 -11.86 6.97
N LEU A 101 -15.56 -12.83 6.79
CA LEU A 101 -14.13 -12.58 6.63
C LEU A 101 -13.71 -12.65 5.16
N LEU A 102 -13.13 -11.56 4.65
CA LEU A 102 -12.51 -11.54 3.34
C LEU A 102 -11.00 -11.74 3.47
N ILE A 103 -10.47 -12.78 2.85
CA ILE A 103 -9.04 -13.08 2.82
C ILE A 103 -8.48 -12.62 1.47
N THR A 104 -7.57 -11.64 1.53
CA THR A 104 -6.85 -11.12 0.36
C THR A 104 -5.37 -11.49 0.47
N PRO A 105 -4.99 -12.70 0.00
CA PRO A 105 -3.61 -13.13 0.08
C PRO A 105 -2.72 -12.31 -0.84
N SER A 106 -1.44 -12.26 -0.49
CA SER A 106 -0.38 -11.66 -1.31
C SER A 106 0.71 -12.68 -1.59
N SER A 107 1.43 -12.49 -2.69
CA SER A 107 2.66 -13.23 -2.98
C SER A 107 3.84 -12.55 -2.29
N LEU A 108 4.64 -13.31 -1.57
CA LEU A 108 5.83 -12.79 -0.86
C LEU A 108 7.05 -12.58 -1.77
N ASN A 109 6.95 -12.92 -3.06
CA ASN A 109 8.09 -12.90 -3.99
C ASN A 109 8.78 -11.52 -4.07
N GLU A 110 8.04 -10.43 -3.83
CA GLU A 110 8.58 -9.07 -3.88
C GLU A 110 9.45 -8.72 -2.66
N PHE A 111 9.25 -9.42 -1.53
CA PHE A 111 9.89 -9.13 -0.25
C PHE A 111 10.83 -10.25 0.23
N ASP A 112 10.91 -11.34 -0.54
CA ASP A 112 11.60 -12.55 -0.13
C ASP A 112 13.07 -12.28 0.22
N GLY A 113 13.45 -12.75 1.41
CA GLY A 113 14.78 -12.56 1.98
C GLY A 113 15.03 -11.23 2.72
N HIS A 114 14.12 -10.24 2.68
CA HIS A 114 14.30 -8.99 3.43
C HIS A 114 13.94 -9.16 4.92
N PRO A 115 14.80 -8.75 5.88
CA PRO A 115 14.56 -8.94 7.31
C PRO A 115 13.24 -8.33 7.82
N ASP A 116 12.94 -7.10 7.42
CA ASP A 116 11.74 -6.36 7.85
C ASP A 116 10.42 -7.01 7.43
N TRP A 117 10.47 -7.90 6.44
CA TRP A 117 9.31 -8.60 5.90
C TRP A 117 9.13 -10.01 6.47
N ARG A 118 9.97 -10.38 7.45
CA ARG A 118 9.87 -11.67 8.14
C ARG A 118 8.79 -11.64 9.21
N THR A 119 8.05 -12.72 9.26
CA THR A 119 7.10 -13.02 10.35
C THR A 119 7.60 -14.22 11.13
N LYS A 120 7.01 -14.46 12.31
CA LYS A 120 7.27 -15.67 13.10
C LYS A 120 6.44 -16.87 12.62
N TRP A 121 5.62 -16.68 11.58
CA TRP A 121 4.88 -17.76 10.94
C TRP A 121 5.80 -18.61 10.05
N PRO A 122 5.70 -19.94 10.09
CA PRO A 122 6.49 -20.79 9.20
C PRO A 122 6.08 -20.63 7.73
N ASN A 123 4.81 -20.32 7.48
CA ASN A 123 4.27 -19.91 6.19
C ASN A 123 2.90 -19.24 6.38
N GLN A 124 2.36 -18.67 5.31
CA GLN A 124 1.09 -17.93 5.34
C GLN A 124 -0.14 -18.82 5.60
N ILE A 125 -0.07 -20.10 5.24
CA ILE A 125 -1.16 -21.05 5.51
C ILE A 125 -1.26 -21.34 7.02
N ALA A 126 -0.12 -21.50 7.70
CA ALA A 126 -0.10 -21.71 9.15
C ALA A 126 -0.70 -20.52 9.92
N ALA A 127 -0.47 -19.29 9.46
CA ALA A 127 -1.08 -18.09 10.03
C ALA A 127 -2.62 -18.10 9.87
N LEU A 128 -3.11 -18.49 8.70
CA LEU A 128 -4.54 -18.60 8.42
C LEU A 128 -5.20 -19.73 9.24
N ASP A 129 -4.56 -20.90 9.33
CA ASP A 129 -5.05 -22.00 10.17
C ASP A 129 -5.17 -21.58 11.63
N PHE A 130 -4.12 -20.94 12.17
CA PHE A 130 -4.13 -20.40 13.53
C PHE A 130 -5.27 -19.40 13.76
N LEU A 131 -5.44 -18.45 12.85
CA LEU A 131 -6.52 -17.45 12.93
C LEU A 131 -7.90 -18.12 12.97
N PHE A 132 -8.15 -19.06 12.06
CA PHE A 132 -9.43 -19.77 11.98
C PHE A 132 -9.70 -20.61 13.22
N ASP A 133 -8.70 -21.35 13.72
CA ASP A 133 -8.86 -22.20 14.89
C ASP A 133 -9.06 -21.36 16.15
N HIS A 134 -8.32 -20.26 16.30
CA HIS A 134 -8.42 -19.40 17.48
C HIS A 134 -9.75 -18.64 17.55
N LEU A 135 -10.18 -18.03 16.44
CA LEU A 135 -11.44 -17.29 16.38
C LEU A 135 -12.66 -18.21 16.15
N LYS A 136 -12.44 -19.52 15.96
CA LYS A 136 -13.48 -20.51 15.63
C LYS A 136 -14.35 -20.05 14.45
N LEU A 137 -13.69 -19.56 13.40
CA LEU A 137 -14.36 -19.02 12.23
C LEU A 137 -15.18 -20.09 11.54
N ASP A 138 -16.38 -19.74 11.11
CA ASP A 138 -17.16 -20.56 10.19
C ASP A 138 -16.59 -20.38 8.76
N PRO A 139 -15.98 -21.43 8.17
CA PRO A 139 -15.41 -21.32 6.83
C PRO A 139 -16.45 -20.96 5.77
N ALA A 140 -17.72 -21.34 5.98
CA ALA A 140 -18.79 -21.02 5.05
C ALA A 140 -19.07 -19.51 4.98
N SER A 141 -18.76 -18.74 6.04
CA SER A 141 -18.83 -17.27 6.06
C SER A 141 -17.64 -16.57 5.42
N CYS A 142 -16.58 -17.29 5.06
CA CYS A 142 -15.32 -16.72 4.62
C CYS A 142 -15.14 -16.80 3.10
N ILE A 143 -14.48 -15.79 2.53
CA ILE A 143 -14.08 -15.78 1.11
C ILE A 143 -12.57 -15.62 1.01
N LEU A 144 -11.94 -16.48 0.22
CA LEU A 144 -10.60 -16.28 -0.31
C LEU A 144 -10.68 -15.61 -1.69
N ARG A 145 -10.17 -14.38 -1.81
CA ARG A 145 -10.07 -13.68 -3.10
C ARG A 145 -8.63 -13.71 -3.61
N CYS A 146 -8.31 -14.63 -4.51
CA CYS A 146 -7.00 -14.71 -5.13
C CYS A 146 -6.63 -13.39 -5.83
N HIS A 147 -5.35 -12.99 -5.73
CA HIS A 147 -4.89 -11.71 -6.25
C HIS A 147 -5.02 -11.69 -7.79
N PRO A 148 -5.66 -10.66 -8.40
CA PRO A 148 -5.89 -10.63 -9.85
C PRO A 148 -4.61 -10.78 -10.68
N ASN A 149 -3.53 -10.16 -10.23
CA ASN A 149 -2.19 -10.27 -10.84
C ASN A 149 -1.68 -11.71 -11.03
N TRP A 150 -2.14 -12.69 -10.26
CA TRP A 150 -1.72 -14.08 -10.42
C TRP A 150 -2.26 -14.73 -11.69
N GLY A 151 -3.37 -14.21 -12.22
CA GLY A 151 -3.95 -14.63 -13.48
C GLY A 151 -3.26 -14.02 -14.71
N GLU A 152 -2.31 -13.11 -14.49
CA GLU A 152 -1.55 -12.41 -15.52
C GLU A 152 -0.12 -12.96 -15.63
N LYS A 153 0.49 -12.80 -16.80
CA LYS A 153 1.89 -13.15 -17.03
C LYS A 153 2.74 -11.89 -16.85
N ILE A 154 3.66 -11.89 -15.89
CA ILE A 154 4.64 -10.82 -15.69
C ILE A 154 6.02 -11.33 -16.09
N GLY A 155 6.55 -10.81 -17.20
CA GLY A 155 7.79 -11.30 -17.78
C GLY A 155 7.70 -12.79 -18.10
N LEU A 156 8.49 -13.61 -17.41
CA LEU A 156 8.54 -15.07 -17.59
C LEU A 156 7.78 -15.87 -16.53
N ARG A 157 7.16 -15.22 -15.54
CA ARG A 157 6.49 -15.90 -14.43
C ARG A 157 5.02 -15.48 -14.31
N ASP A 158 4.22 -16.34 -13.70
CA ASP A 158 2.84 -16.06 -13.29
C ASP A 158 2.67 -16.36 -11.78
N GLY A 159 1.48 -16.14 -11.24
CA GLY A 159 1.16 -16.42 -9.84
C GLY A 159 0.57 -17.81 -9.58
N GLY A 160 0.65 -18.74 -10.53
CA GLY A 160 -0.09 -20.01 -10.46
C GLY A 160 0.24 -20.87 -9.24
N LEU A 161 1.49 -20.86 -8.78
CA LEU A 161 1.90 -21.57 -7.56
C LEU A 161 1.24 -20.99 -6.30
N ALA A 162 1.20 -19.66 -6.18
CA ALA A 162 0.56 -19.00 -5.05
C ALA A 162 -0.96 -19.24 -5.08
N GLU A 163 -1.59 -19.07 -6.25
CA GLU A 163 -3.02 -19.32 -6.42
C GLU A 163 -3.40 -20.76 -6.05
N LYS A 164 -2.63 -21.75 -6.53
CA LYS A 164 -2.84 -23.16 -6.20
C LYS A 164 -2.75 -23.41 -4.70
N MET A 165 -1.70 -22.92 -4.04
CA MET A 165 -1.47 -23.13 -2.60
C MET A 165 -2.65 -22.62 -1.76
N TYR A 166 -3.11 -21.39 -1.98
CA TYR A 166 -4.23 -20.83 -1.21
C TYR A 166 -5.56 -21.47 -1.58
N THR A 167 -5.80 -21.77 -2.87
CA THR A 167 -7.03 -22.45 -3.32
C THR A 167 -7.16 -23.82 -2.70
N GLU A 168 -6.10 -24.63 -2.72
CA GLU A 168 -6.11 -25.97 -2.12
C GLU A 168 -6.36 -25.91 -0.60
N TRP A 169 -5.77 -24.94 0.09
CA TRP A 169 -6.05 -24.72 1.51
C TRP A 169 -7.52 -24.35 1.76
N ALA A 170 -8.04 -23.37 1.02
CA ALA A 170 -9.40 -22.89 1.18
C ALA A 170 -10.43 -24.00 0.93
N LEU A 171 -10.25 -24.79 -0.14
CA LEU A 171 -11.11 -25.94 -0.43
C LEU A 171 -11.07 -27.00 0.68
N ARG A 172 -9.91 -27.28 1.27
CA ARG A 172 -9.79 -28.21 2.40
C ARG A 172 -10.51 -27.70 3.65
N ARG A 173 -10.51 -26.38 3.89
CA ARG A 173 -11.18 -25.76 5.05
C ARG A 173 -12.67 -25.50 4.81
N GLY A 174 -13.15 -25.58 3.56
CA GLY A 174 -14.53 -25.24 3.20
C GLY A 174 -14.76 -23.74 2.99
N VAL A 175 -13.69 -22.97 2.75
CA VAL A 175 -13.74 -21.54 2.44
C VAL A 175 -14.09 -21.35 0.96
N HIS A 176 -14.98 -20.39 0.66
CA HIS A 176 -15.33 -20.07 -0.72
C HIS A 176 -14.16 -19.40 -1.45
N VAL A 177 -13.82 -19.86 -2.65
CA VAL A 177 -12.69 -19.34 -3.44
C VAL A 177 -13.20 -18.54 -4.63
N ILE A 178 -12.61 -17.36 -4.81
CA ILE A 178 -12.71 -16.55 -6.02
C ILE A 178 -11.33 -16.46 -6.66
N GLY A 179 -11.13 -17.18 -7.77
CA GLY A 179 -9.88 -17.29 -8.51
C GLY A 179 -9.42 -15.99 -9.16
N SER A 180 -8.13 -15.88 -9.43
CA SER A 180 -7.46 -14.64 -9.88
C SER A 180 -8.09 -14.03 -11.14
N LYS A 181 -8.55 -14.87 -12.07
CA LYS A 181 -9.15 -14.49 -13.36
C LYS A 181 -10.65 -14.15 -13.28
N GLU A 182 -11.29 -14.39 -12.14
CA GLU A 182 -12.70 -14.07 -11.96
C GLU A 182 -12.91 -12.56 -11.82
N ARG A 183 -14.06 -12.07 -12.30
CA ARG A 183 -14.38 -10.65 -12.38
C ARG A 183 -14.97 -10.07 -11.10
N ALA A 184 -14.93 -10.79 -9.98
CA ALA A 184 -15.46 -10.25 -8.73
C ALA A 184 -14.66 -9.03 -8.25
N SER A 185 -15.40 -7.96 -7.91
CA SER A 185 -14.85 -6.71 -7.40
C SER A 185 -14.40 -6.87 -5.95
N THR A 186 -13.08 -6.78 -5.71
CA THR A 186 -12.51 -6.79 -4.35
C THR A 186 -13.11 -5.68 -3.49
N LEU A 187 -13.33 -4.48 -4.03
CA LEU A 187 -13.94 -3.36 -3.29
C LEU A 187 -15.38 -3.66 -2.86
N SER A 188 -16.16 -4.35 -3.71
CA SER A 188 -17.52 -4.76 -3.37
C SER A 188 -17.52 -5.83 -2.27
N LEU A 189 -16.56 -6.75 -2.29
CA LEU A 189 -16.39 -7.77 -1.25
C LEU A 189 -15.97 -7.12 0.08
N ILE A 190 -15.02 -6.18 0.06
CA ILE A 190 -14.59 -5.42 1.24
C ILE A 190 -15.79 -4.70 1.87
N ALA A 191 -16.63 -4.03 1.07
CA ALA A 191 -17.80 -3.31 1.58
C ALA A 191 -18.79 -4.23 2.32
N GLN A 192 -18.89 -5.50 1.91
CA GLN A 192 -19.78 -6.51 2.49
C GLN A 192 -19.17 -7.28 3.67
N ALA A 193 -17.84 -7.27 3.79
CA ALA A 193 -17.12 -7.97 4.85
C ALA A 193 -17.25 -7.24 6.19
N ASP A 194 -17.12 -7.99 7.28
CA ASP A 194 -16.99 -7.45 8.64
C ASP A 194 -15.50 -7.16 8.95
N ALA A 195 -14.62 -8.02 8.46
CA ALA A 195 -13.16 -7.87 8.59
C ALA A 195 -12.43 -8.37 7.33
N VAL A 196 -11.22 -7.85 7.13
CA VAL A 196 -10.37 -8.20 5.98
C VAL A 196 -9.02 -8.68 6.49
N VAL A 197 -8.59 -9.86 6.01
CA VAL A 197 -7.27 -10.42 6.26
C VAL A 197 -6.33 -10.05 5.12
N VAL A 198 -5.19 -9.49 5.48
CA VAL A 198 -4.15 -9.05 4.55
C VAL A 198 -2.79 -9.61 4.96
N ASN A 199 -1.90 -9.72 3.98
CA ASN A 199 -0.49 -10.02 4.20
C ASN A 199 0.35 -8.94 3.48
N GLY A 200 0.41 -7.74 4.07
CA GLY A 200 1.10 -6.57 3.49
C GLY A 200 0.44 -5.93 2.25
N GLY A 201 -0.71 -6.45 1.82
CA GLY A 201 -1.38 -6.01 0.58
C GLY A 201 -2.08 -4.65 0.71
N SER A 202 -2.18 -3.94 -0.43
CA SER A 202 -2.82 -2.63 -0.53
C SER A 202 -4.29 -2.61 -0.10
N ALA A 203 -4.97 -3.76 -0.14
CA ALA A 203 -6.39 -3.95 0.24
C ALA A 203 -6.70 -3.44 1.66
N ALA A 204 -5.70 -3.37 2.54
CA ALA A 204 -5.81 -2.78 3.87
C ALA A 204 -6.26 -1.31 3.80
N PHE A 205 -5.85 -0.59 2.76
CA PHE A 205 -6.14 0.82 2.59
C PHE A 205 -7.63 1.06 2.30
N GLU A 206 -8.22 0.30 1.37
CA GLU A 206 -9.64 0.42 1.06
C GLU A 206 -10.51 -0.18 2.16
N ALA A 207 -10.08 -1.29 2.78
CA ALA A 207 -10.77 -1.88 3.92
C ALA A 207 -10.84 -0.90 5.10
N GLY A 208 -9.69 -0.35 5.49
CA GLY A 208 -9.63 0.61 6.58
C GLY A 208 -10.38 1.91 6.28
N ALA A 209 -10.32 2.42 5.03
CA ALA A 209 -11.08 3.59 4.62
C ALA A 209 -12.60 3.38 4.70
N LEU A 210 -13.09 2.15 4.50
CA LEU A 210 -14.49 1.78 4.73
C LEU A 210 -14.79 1.41 6.19
N GLY A 211 -13.86 1.68 7.11
CA GLY A 211 -13.98 1.40 8.54
C GLY A 211 -14.03 -0.09 8.88
N LYS A 212 -13.52 -0.96 8.00
CA LYS A 212 -13.47 -2.41 8.22
C LYS A 212 -12.28 -2.76 9.08
N GLN A 213 -12.45 -3.73 9.97
CA GLN A 213 -11.33 -4.27 10.74
C GLN A 213 -10.32 -4.91 9.78
N VAL A 214 -9.06 -4.46 9.84
CA VAL A 214 -7.94 -5.08 9.12
C VAL A 214 -7.19 -6.00 10.07
N ILE A 215 -7.00 -7.26 9.67
CA ILE A 215 -6.16 -8.25 10.37
C ILE A 215 -4.95 -8.54 9.50
N ALA A 216 -3.75 -8.25 9.99
CA ALA A 216 -2.53 -8.36 9.24
C ALA A 216 -1.71 -9.58 9.67
N LEU A 217 -1.50 -10.52 8.75
CA LEU A 217 -0.70 -11.74 8.97
C LEU A 217 0.79 -11.53 8.69
N GLY A 218 1.15 -10.38 8.11
CA GLY A 218 2.52 -10.00 7.84
C GLY A 218 2.74 -8.50 7.90
N THR A 219 4.02 -8.14 7.98
CA THR A 219 4.49 -6.76 8.12
C THR A 219 4.10 -5.91 6.92
N SER A 220 4.11 -4.61 7.10
CA SER A 220 3.64 -3.66 6.08
C SER A 220 4.12 -2.24 6.36
N ILE A 221 4.06 -1.39 5.33
CA ILE A 221 4.32 0.05 5.44
C ILE A 221 3.35 0.78 6.39
N TYR A 222 2.21 0.16 6.70
CA TYR A 222 1.19 0.72 7.59
C TYR A 222 1.24 0.12 9.01
N GLN A 223 2.28 -0.64 9.35
CA GLN A 223 2.23 -1.43 10.58
C GLN A 223 2.16 -0.60 11.87
N THR A 224 2.73 0.61 11.87
CA THR A 224 2.71 1.53 13.02
C THR A 224 1.52 2.51 12.99
N ALA A 225 0.63 2.40 11.99
CA ALA A 225 -0.50 3.31 11.80
C ALA A 225 -1.64 3.11 12.80
N GLY A 226 -1.72 1.94 13.45
CA GLY A 226 -2.69 1.65 14.52
C GLY A 226 -4.11 1.28 14.07
N PHE A 227 -4.38 1.15 12.76
CA PHE A 227 -5.71 0.73 12.26
C PHE A 227 -5.84 -0.78 12.02
N GLN A 228 -4.74 -1.53 12.15
CA GLN A 228 -4.71 -2.98 11.92
C GLN A 228 -4.50 -3.74 13.23
N VAL A 229 -5.08 -4.94 13.29
CA VAL A 229 -4.77 -5.97 14.28
C VAL A 229 -3.59 -6.77 13.76
N GLN A 230 -2.46 -6.69 14.45
CA GLN A 230 -1.23 -7.39 14.07
C GLN A 230 -1.26 -8.83 14.56
N LEU A 231 -1.05 -9.78 13.66
CA LEU A 231 -0.90 -11.20 13.95
C LEU A 231 0.31 -11.74 13.16
N TYR A 232 1.53 -11.33 13.53
CA TYR A 232 2.78 -11.68 12.83
C TYR A 232 3.44 -12.93 13.40
N GLY A 233 2.89 -13.48 14.48
CA GLY A 233 3.24 -14.77 15.04
C GLY A 233 2.22 -15.25 16.05
N PRO A 234 2.41 -16.47 16.59
CA PRO A 234 1.59 -17.00 17.68
C PRO A 234 1.58 -16.10 18.93
N ASP A 235 2.69 -15.39 19.19
CA ASP A 235 2.82 -14.50 20.34
C ASP A 235 1.90 -13.28 20.27
N ASP A 236 1.39 -12.93 19.08
CA ASP A 236 0.53 -11.77 18.86
C ASP A 236 -0.96 -12.09 19.06
N VAL A 237 -1.29 -13.30 19.54
CA VAL A 237 -2.66 -13.80 19.68
C VAL A 237 -3.56 -12.87 20.50
N ASP A 238 -3.01 -12.23 21.54
CA ASP A 238 -3.77 -11.31 22.40
C ASP A 238 -4.29 -10.08 21.64
N ASN A 239 -3.65 -9.70 20.53
CA ASN A 239 -4.11 -8.61 19.68
C ASN A 239 -5.45 -8.92 19.01
N LEU A 240 -5.83 -10.20 18.86
CA LEU A 240 -7.13 -10.57 18.30
C LEU A 240 -8.30 -10.09 19.18
N SER A 241 -8.07 -9.83 20.47
CA SER A 241 -9.06 -9.21 21.36
C SER A 241 -9.41 -7.75 21.00
N LEU A 242 -8.62 -7.12 20.13
CA LEU A 242 -8.84 -5.77 19.63
C LEU A 242 -9.84 -5.73 18.46
N ILE A 243 -10.18 -6.88 17.87
CA ILE A 243 -11.17 -6.95 16.79
C ILE A 243 -12.51 -6.36 17.28
N GLY A 244 -12.99 -5.34 16.57
CA GLY A 244 -14.24 -4.66 16.90
C GLY A 244 -14.18 -3.72 18.11
N ARG A 245 -12.98 -3.45 18.67
CA ARG A 245 -12.80 -2.43 19.72
C ARG A 245 -12.77 -1.01 19.17
N GLN A 246 -12.19 -0.83 17.99
CA GLN A 246 -12.19 0.46 17.30
C GLN A 246 -13.49 0.64 16.52
N THR A 247 -14.02 1.85 16.56
CA THR A 247 -15.15 2.24 15.72
C THR A 247 -14.71 2.33 14.25
N PRO A 248 -15.65 2.17 13.28
CA PRO A 248 -15.35 2.37 11.86
C PRO A 248 -14.69 3.72 11.56
N ASP A 249 -15.14 4.79 12.22
CA ASP A 249 -14.61 6.14 12.01
C ASP A 249 -13.17 6.29 12.54
N GLU A 250 -12.85 5.67 13.68
CA GLU A 250 -11.47 5.64 14.21
C GLU A 250 -10.52 4.93 13.25
N ILE A 251 -10.94 3.79 12.68
CA ILE A 251 -10.15 3.05 11.69
C ILE A 251 -9.93 3.91 10.44
N ALA A 252 -11.00 4.47 9.88
CA ALA A 252 -10.93 5.30 8.68
C ALA A 252 -10.04 6.54 8.90
N ARG A 253 -10.12 7.17 10.08
CA ARG A 253 -9.28 8.30 10.46
C ARG A 253 -7.81 7.95 10.46
N LEU A 254 -7.43 6.86 11.14
CA LEU A 254 -6.04 6.39 11.18
C LEU A 254 -5.51 6.03 9.79
N VAL A 255 -6.38 5.55 8.90
CA VAL A 255 -6.06 5.27 7.50
C VAL A 255 -5.77 6.55 6.71
N LEU A 256 -6.57 7.60 6.85
CA LEU A 256 -6.29 8.90 6.21
C LEU A 256 -4.95 9.47 6.70
N ARG A 257 -4.71 9.43 8.01
CA ARG A 257 -3.46 9.91 8.61
C ARG A 257 -2.24 9.11 8.15
N PHE A 258 -2.34 7.79 8.12
CA PHE A 258 -1.31 6.92 7.54
C PHE A 258 -1.05 7.28 6.08
N ALA A 259 -2.09 7.38 5.26
CA ALA A 259 -1.94 7.67 3.85
C ALA A 259 -1.28 9.03 3.62
N TYR A 260 -1.59 10.02 4.46
CA TYR A 260 -0.96 11.33 4.37
C TYR A 260 0.51 11.26 4.79
N ALA A 261 0.78 10.65 5.95
CA ALA A 261 2.13 10.46 6.45
C ALA A 261 3.02 9.72 5.46
N PHE A 262 2.54 8.63 4.86
CA PHE A 262 3.33 7.87 3.90
C PHE A 262 3.50 8.61 2.57
N ASN A 263 2.43 9.16 2.00
CA ASN A 263 2.49 9.71 0.64
C ASN A 263 3.03 11.14 0.56
N PHE A 264 2.85 11.95 1.61
CA PHE A 264 3.14 13.38 1.60
C PHE A 264 4.14 13.82 2.67
N ARG A 265 4.51 12.95 3.63
CA ARG A 265 5.52 13.27 4.65
C ARG A 265 6.76 12.40 4.53
N PHE A 266 6.60 11.10 4.34
CA PHE A 266 7.71 10.16 4.19
C PHE A 266 8.35 10.27 2.81
N ASN A 267 7.55 10.24 1.74
CA ASN A 267 8.05 10.55 0.41
C ASN A 267 8.52 12.00 0.35
N GLN A 268 9.67 12.22 -0.30
CA GLN A 268 10.34 13.50 -0.36
C GLN A 268 10.04 14.20 -1.68
N TYR A 269 10.12 15.52 -1.70
CA TYR A 269 9.97 16.32 -2.93
C TYR A 269 8.60 16.15 -3.59
N VAL A 270 7.53 15.98 -2.81
CA VAL A 270 6.19 15.69 -3.33
C VAL A 270 5.64 16.89 -4.12
N GLY A 271 5.99 18.10 -3.70
CA GLY A 271 5.72 19.32 -4.46
C GLY A 271 6.55 19.45 -5.74
N ASP A 272 7.77 18.91 -5.76
CA ASP A 272 8.79 19.18 -6.80
C ASP A 272 8.85 18.10 -7.89
N VAL A 273 8.40 16.89 -7.62
CA VAL A 273 8.40 15.78 -8.57
C VAL A 273 6.97 15.34 -8.84
N ARG A 274 6.49 15.59 -10.06
CA ARG A 274 5.11 15.30 -10.47
C ARG A 274 5.06 14.20 -11.52
N ALA A 275 4.33 13.13 -11.25
CA ALA A 275 4.14 12.04 -12.18
C ALA A 275 3.17 12.44 -13.31
N ARG A 276 3.56 12.12 -14.55
CA ARG A 276 2.70 12.19 -15.74
C ARG A 276 2.11 10.82 -16.05
N THR A 277 2.92 9.79 -15.84
CA THR A 277 2.57 8.37 -15.94
C THR A 277 3.35 7.64 -14.86
N THR A 278 3.19 6.32 -14.77
CA THR A 278 3.96 5.44 -13.87
C THR A 278 5.47 5.45 -14.13
N THR A 279 5.93 6.00 -15.26
CA THR A 279 7.35 5.98 -15.68
C THR A 279 7.87 7.33 -16.17
N GLN A 280 7.01 8.35 -16.26
CA GLN A 280 7.36 9.68 -16.76
C GLN A 280 7.02 10.75 -15.72
N TYR A 281 7.95 11.67 -15.51
CA TYR A 281 7.90 12.65 -14.45
C TYR A 281 8.30 14.03 -14.97
N ALA A 282 7.76 15.06 -14.32
CA ALA A 282 8.15 16.44 -14.49
C ALA A 282 8.71 16.97 -13.17
N TYR A 283 9.79 17.74 -13.25
CA TYR A 283 10.59 18.16 -12.11
C TYR A 283 10.59 19.69 -12.02
N ASN A 284 10.45 20.21 -10.80
CA ASN A 284 10.77 21.60 -10.50
C ASN A 284 12.23 21.86 -10.87
N PRO A 285 12.55 22.91 -11.67
CA PRO A 285 13.94 23.26 -11.98
C PRO A 285 14.74 23.78 -10.76
N GLU A 286 14.06 24.22 -9.71
CA GLU A 286 14.65 24.84 -8.52
C GLU A 286 14.20 24.11 -7.23
N PRO A 287 14.47 22.79 -7.07
CA PRO A 287 14.14 22.08 -5.84
C PRO A 287 15.13 22.44 -4.72
N ASP A 288 14.74 22.25 -3.46
CA ASP A 288 15.66 22.37 -2.33
C ASP A 288 16.66 21.19 -2.30
N GLY A 289 17.82 21.37 -2.92
CA GLY A 289 18.90 20.37 -2.93
C GLY A 289 19.44 20.03 -1.54
N SER A 290 19.34 20.96 -0.59
CA SER A 290 19.89 20.76 0.77
C SER A 290 19.18 19.65 1.55
N ARG A 291 17.95 19.28 1.14
CA ARG A 291 17.21 18.17 1.73
C ARG A 291 17.88 16.82 1.47
N LEU A 292 18.41 16.58 0.26
CA LEU A 292 19.16 15.36 -0.03
C LEU A 292 20.51 15.33 0.71
N GLU A 293 21.16 16.48 0.84
CA GLU A 293 22.40 16.61 1.61
C GLU A 293 22.15 16.25 3.09
N ARG A 294 21.12 16.86 3.72
CA ARG A 294 20.69 16.50 5.08
C ARG A 294 20.36 15.01 5.21
N LEU A 295 19.64 14.44 4.25
CA LEU A 295 19.30 13.01 4.28
C LEU A 295 20.55 12.11 4.29
N LEU A 296 21.57 12.46 3.50
CA LEU A 296 22.85 11.73 3.46
C LEU A 296 23.68 11.94 4.72
N GLU A 297 23.63 13.12 5.32
CA GLU A 297 24.38 13.48 6.54
C GLU A 297 23.76 12.87 7.80
N THR A 298 22.45 13.06 7.99
CA THR A 298 21.73 12.62 9.19
C THR A 298 21.36 11.15 9.15
N ARG A 299 21.24 10.57 7.94
CA ARG A 299 20.73 9.22 7.71
C ARG A 299 19.30 9.02 8.24
N HIS A 300 18.54 10.10 8.33
CA HIS A 300 17.16 10.11 8.80
C HIS A 300 16.26 10.91 7.85
N ILE A 301 15.03 10.45 7.70
CA ILE A 301 14.03 11.10 6.85
C ILE A 301 13.30 12.19 7.63
N GLU A 302 13.48 13.45 7.24
CA GLU A 302 12.63 14.54 7.72
C GLU A 302 11.30 14.53 6.96
N ALA A 303 10.20 14.86 7.64
CA ALA A 303 8.90 14.95 6.99
C ALA A 303 8.92 16.03 5.88
N ASP A 304 8.40 15.70 4.69
CA ASP A 304 8.25 16.67 3.57
C ASP A 304 7.25 17.78 3.93
N ASP A 305 6.21 17.44 4.69
CA ASP A 305 5.25 18.37 5.31
C ASP A 305 5.14 18.13 6.82
N THR A 306 5.47 19.16 7.61
CA THR A 306 5.38 19.13 9.07
C THR A 306 4.07 19.69 9.63
N THR A 307 3.20 20.24 8.79
CA THR A 307 1.96 20.91 9.21
C THR A 307 0.87 19.90 9.60
N PHE A 308 0.01 20.29 10.53
CA PHE A 308 -1.15 19.52 11.00
C PHE A 308 -2.19 20.48 11.59
N ALA A 309 -3.44 20.04 11.70
CA ALA A 309 -4.52 20.84 12.29
C ALA A 309 -4.48 20.81 13.82
N SER A 310 -5.08 21.82 14.47
CA SER A 310 -5.17 21.89 15.93
C SER A 310 -6.13 20.86 16.55
N ASP A 311 -7.11 20.39 15.77
CA ASP A 311 -8.14 19.46 16.20
C ASP A 311 -8.69 18.64 15.00
N CYS A 312 -9.63 17.74 15.25
CA CYS A 312 -10.17 16.82 14.24
C CYS A 312 -11.31 17.41 13.40
N THR A 313 -11.75 18.65 13.62
CA THR A 313 -12.98 19.20 13.00
C THR A 313 -12.93 19.17 11.47
N GLU A 314 -11.78 19.52 10.89
CA GLU A 314 -11.59 19.53 9.44
C GLU A 314 -11.52 18.12 8.85
N GLU A 315 -10.83 17.21 9.55
CA GLU A 315 -10.72 15.80 9.20
C GLU A 315 -12.09 15.10 9.25
N ASP A 316 -12.93 15.42 10.25
CA ASP A 316 -14.27 14.86 10.44
C ASP A 316 -15.22 15.17 9.28
N ARG A 317 -15.09 16.36 8.66
CA ARG A 317 -15.87 16.71 7.46
C ARG A 317 -15.54 15.79 6.29
N VAL A 318 -14.27 15.46 6.11
CA VAL A 318 -13.82 14.56 5.04
C VAL A 318 -14.22 13.12 5.34
N LEU A 319 -14.13 12.69 6.61
CA LEU A 319 -14.60 11.38 7.05
C LEU A 319 -16.10 11.21 6.79
N GLN A 320 -16.92 12.24 7.02
CA GLN A 320 -18.34 12.18 6.69
C GLN A 320 -18.58 11.92 5.20
N LEU A 321 -17.84 12.59 4.30
CA LEU A 321 -17.94 12.34 2.86
C LEU A 321 -17.49 10.93 2.48
N LEU A 322 -16.49 10.39 3.17
CA LEU A 322 -15.97 9.03 2.99
C LEU A 322 -17.02 7.99 3.42
N HIS A 323 -17.61 8.19 4.60
CA HIS A 323 -18.69 7.38 5.15
C HIS A 323 -19.89 7.34 4.19
N ASP A 324 -20.29 8.51 3.67
CA ASP A 324 -21.41 8.65 2.73
C ASP A 324 -21.05 8.22 1.30
N ARG A 325 -19.80 7.79 1.08
CA ARG A 325 -19.28 7.31 -0.21
C ARG A 325 -19.45 8.34 -1.34
N ARG A 326 -19.29 9.63 -1.01
CA ARG A 326 -19.39 10.76 -1.95
C ARG A 326 -18.10 10.88 -2.78
N TRP A 327 -17.72 9.81 -3.48
CA TRP A 327 -16.43 9.69 -4.18
C TRP A 327 -16.18 10.81 -5.20
N ALA A 328 -17.22 11.24 -5.92
CA ALA A 328 -17.11 12.31 -6.89
C ALA A 328 -16.73 13.66 -6.24
N GLU A 329 -17.13 13.89 -4.98
CA GLU A 329 -16.82 15.12 -4.25
C GLU A 329 -15.49 15.06 -3.50
N LEU A 330 -15.05 13.84 -3.18
CA LEU A 330 -13.70 13.58 -2.66
C LEU A 330 -12.64 13.63 -3.76
N SER A 331 -13.03 13.39 -5.01
CA SER A 331 -12.14 13.47 -6.15
C SER A 331 -11.72 14.92 -6.39
N GLU A 332 -10.44 15.21 -6.15
CA GLU A 332 -9.85 16.43 -6.68
C GLU A 332 -9.59 16.25 -8.18
N THR A 333 -9.84 17.30 -8.97
CA THR A 333 -9.28 17.38 -10.31
C THR A 333 -7.76 17.39 -10.18
N THR A 334 -7.08 16.51 -10.94
CA THR A 334 -5.62 16.40 -10.93
C THR A 334 -4.99 17.80 -10.99
N LYS A 335 -4.27 18.19 -9.93
CA LYS A 335 -3.62 19.50 -9.89
C LYS A 335 -2.70 19.62 -11.10
N PRO A 336 -2.91 20.61 -11.98
CA PRO A 336 -2.12 20.74 -13.19
C PRO A 336 -0.63 20.85 -12.83
N ILE A 337 0.20 20.14 -13.59
CA ILE A 337 1.66 20.25 -13.43
C ILE A 337 2.05 21.67 -13.85
N PRO A 338 2.76 22.44 -13.00
CA PRO A 338 3.15 23.80 -13.35
C PRO A 338 3.94 23.85 -14.66
N HIS A 339 3.68 24.85 -15.51
CA HIS A 339 4.35 25.01 -16.80
C HIS A 339 5.87 25.20 -16.69
N THR A 340 6.35 25.60 -15.51
CA THR A 340 7.78 25.73 -15.19
C THR A 340 8.49 24.38 -15.06
N TYR A 341 7.77 23.30 -14.79
CA TYR A 341 8.35 21.98 -14.55
C TYR A 341 8.80 21.35 -15.84
N ARG A 342 9.93 20.62 -15.80
CA ARG A 342 10.60 20.10 -16.99
C ARG A 342 10.84 18.60 -16.88
N SER A 343 10.87 17.93 -18.01
CA SER A 343 11.40 16.57 -18.08
C SER A 343 12.92 16.60 -17.95
N VAL A 344 13.48 15.64 -17.22
CA VAL A 344 14.93 15.45 -17.12
C VAL A 344 15.36 14.39 -18.13
N HIS A 345 16.38 14.71 -18.92
CA HIS A 345 16.95 13.83 -19.94
C HIS A 345 18.45 13.70 -19.76
N ARG A 346 19.01 12.57 -20.22
CA ARG A 346 20.46 12.38 -20.26
C ARG A 346 21.10 13.44 -21.18
N ARG A 347 22.34 13.82 -20.84
CA ARG A 347 23.10 14.85 -21.56
C ARG A 347 23.84 14.26 -22.76
N GLY A 348 24.04 15.09 -23.79
CA GLY A 348 24.87 14.77 -24.96
C GLY A 348 24.44 13.48 -25.69
N VAL A 349 25.41 12.64 -26.03
CA VAL A 349 25.20 11.37 -26.76
C VAL A 349 24.30 10.39 -26.01
N PHE A 350 24.25 10.46 -24.68
CA PHE A 350 23.42 9.57 -23.87
C PHE A 350 21.93 9.87 -24.00
N ARG A 351 21.54 11.02 -24.58
CA ARG A 351 20.13 11.30 -24.91
C ARG A 351 19.55 10.29 -25.91
N TYR A 352 20.40 9.70 -26.77
CA TYR A 352 19.96 8.64 -27.67
C TYR A 352 19.45 7.41 -26.91
N LEU A 353 20.04 7.10 -25.74
CA LEU A 353 19.58 6.01 -24.89
C LEU A 353 18.17 6.25 -24.35
N ASP A 354 17.78 7.52 -24.10
CA ASP A 354 16.42 7.85 -23.69
C ASP A 354 15.42 7.51 -24.81
N ALA A 355 15.72 7.94 -26.04
CA ALA A 355 14.89 7.66 -27.21
C ALA A 355 14.78 6.15 -27.54
N VAL A 356 15.86 5.39 -27.35
CA VAL A 356 15.83 3.93 -27.48
C VAL A 356 14.98 3.32 -26.37
N ARG A 357 15.19 3.71 -25.11
CA ARG A 357 14.45 3.19 -23.95
C ARG A 357 12.95 3.46 -24.06
N GLU A 358 12.55 4.64 -24.52
CA GLU A 358 11.15 5.00 -24.75
C GLU A 358 10.45 4.13 -25.80
N ARG A 359 11.22 3.50 -26.71
CA ARG A 359 10.70 2.57 -27.73
C ARG A 359 10.70 1.13 -27.27
N MET A 360 11.44 0.80 -26.20
CA MET A 360 11.43 -0.55 -25.66
C MET A 360 10.11 -0.80 -24.94
N ALA A 361 9.57 -2.00 -25.11
CA ALA A 361 8.48 -2.46 -24.28
C ALA A 361 8.91 -2.37 -22.81
N ILE A 362 8.05 -1.76 -21.98
CA ILE A 362 8.18 -1.88 -20.53
C ILE A 362 8.05 -3.38 -20.24
N GLY A 363 8.92 -3.95 -19.40
CA GLY A 363 9.16 -5.42 -19.31
C GLY A 363 7.95 -6.30 -18.96
N ASP A 364 6.77 -5.72 -18.84
CA ASP A 364 5.48 -6.31 -18.55
C ASP A 364 4.41 -6.09 -19.65
N ARG A 365 4.74 -5.48 -20.81
CA ARG A 365 3.80 -5.20 -21.93
C ARG A 365 4.27 -5.71 -23.28
#